data_AF-A0A0S8FKI0-F1
#
_entry.id   AF-A0A0S8FKI0-F1
#
_cell.length_a   1.000
_cell.length_b   1.000
_cell.length_c   1.000
_cell.angle_alpha   90.00
_cell.angle_beta   90.00
_cell.angle_gamma   90.00
#
_symmetry.space_group_name_H-M   'P 1'
#
loop_
_entity.id
_entity.type
_entity.pdbx_description
1 polymer ?
#
loop_
_entity_poly.entity_id
_entity_poly.type
_entity_poly.pdbx_seq_one_letter_code
_entity_poly.pdbx_strand_id
1 'polypeptide(L)'
;DGDVKGIAAEAAERMQELSGALLREVTQAAEEDLPGGPPCEVAAALASCEEAQRDLLADVVLLNGHRQFLRPRYMDLGELRRELKEREDGGQFALVRLVPFLREELRKRGLETSERSIRSWFDEESEAGQAPYCVRSILRGVNGEFATGLIPLEELVGQEDADAWLEEARRRLSFRSHSAMHKAIAEVSSLKYDCVHKALSGKRKAKRIQAEIKYCLDKWLEDLEEGREPAIDEDYLGVPVEQMHDLMAALERKFHTKEELYRLISRTTGIKTGSVRRYFQSNGQLKYAPLCVFRCARELATTNRLPRTRVSYLTDRRTRKVAVEMAQRAQQMLMRWRSEGEGSELEVAYRELRRALIVTIKERRHKAPVLMEQ
;
A
#
# COMPACT_ATOMS: atom_id res chain seq x y z
N ASP A 1 12.60 4.05 -42.39
CA ASP A 1 11.43 3.42 -43.05
C ASP A 1 11.59 1.96 -43.49
N GLY A 2 12.79 1.38 -43.49
CA GLY A 2 13.00 -0.04 -43.86
C GLY A 2 12.79 -1.07 -42.74
N ASP A 3 12.88 -0.67 -41.47
CA ASP A 3 12.94 -1.60 -40.32
C ASP A 3 11.59 -1.81 -39.61
N VAL A 4 10.70 -0.81 -39.68
CA VAL A 4 9.35 -0.88 -39.09
C VAL A 4 8.44 -1.83 -39.87
N LYS A 5 8.68 -1.99 -41.19
CA LYS A 5 7.94 -2.94 -42.03
C LYS A 5 8.33 -4.39 -41.76
N GLY A 6 9.59 -4.65 -41.39
CA GLY A 6 10.04 -5.99 -41.00
C GLY A 6 9.41 -6.45 -39.69
N ILE A 7 9.45 -5.59 -38.67
CA ILE A 7 8.86 -5.87 -37.35
C ILE A 7 7.34 -6.02 -37.42
N ALA A 8 6.66 -5.22 -38.25
CA ALA A 8 5.22 -5.34 -38.45
C ALA A 8 4.82 -6.60 -39.24
N ALA A 9 5.64 -7.03 -40.21
CA ALA A 9 5.42 -8.26 -40.96
C ALA A 9 5.64 -9.50 -40.08
N GLU A 10 6.70 -9.49 -39.26
CA GLU A 10 7.02 -10.58 -38.33
C GLU A 10 6.01 -10.68 -37.18
N ALA A 11 5.47 -9.56 -36.71
CA ALA A 11 4.35 -9.51 -35.76
C ALA A 11 3.02 -9.98 -36.40
N ALA A 12 2.77 -9.65 -37.67
CA ALA A 12 1.60 -10.11 -38.40
C ALA A 12 1.66 -11.62 -38.69
N GLU A 13 2.82 -12.15 -39.06
CA GLU A 13 3.07 -13.57 -39.30
C GLU A 13 2.91 -14.38 -38.00
N ARG A 14 3.48 -13.90 -36.89
CA ARG A 14 3.25 -14.48 -35.55
C ARG A 14 1.80 -14.43 -35.11
N MET A 15 1.08 -13.33 -35.39
CA MET A 15 -0.35 -13.24 -35.11
C MET A 15 -1.17 -14.18 -35.99
N GLN A 16 -0.74 -14.44 -37.24
CA GLN A 16 -1.36 -15.42 -38.12
C GLN A 16 -1.12 -16.86 -37.65
N GLU A 17 0.10 -17.18 -37.23
CA GLU A 17 0.44 -18.48 -36.65
C GLU A 17 -0.31 -18.74 -35.35
N LEU A 18 -0.37 -17.73 -34.46
CA LEU A 18 -1.17 -17.78 -33.24
C LEU A 18 -2.65 -17.94 -33.59
N SER A 19 -3.22 -17.13 -34.48
CA SER A 19 -4.62 -17.25 -34.88
C SER A 19 -4.93 -18.62 -35.50
N GLY A 20 -4.02 -19.20 -36.27
CA GLY A 20 -4.19 -20.52 -36.88
C GLY A 20 -4.04 -21.68 -35.90
N ALA A 21 -3.12 -21.60 -34.93
CA ALA A 21 -3.01 -22.58 -33.84
C ALA A 21 -4.24 -22.57 -32.94
N LEU A 22 -4.73 -21.36 -32.70
CA LEU A 22 -5.85 -21.06 -31.84
C LEU A 22 -7.19 -21.42 -32.46
N LEU A 23 -7.34 -21.23 -33.77
CA LEU A 23 -8.46 -21.76 -34.54
C LEU A 23 -8.49 -23.29 -34.47
N ARG A 24 -7.35 -23.97 -34.61
CA ARG A 24 -7.28 -25.45 -34.47
C ARG A 24 -7.71 -25.92 -33.08
N GLU A 25 -7.30 -25.24 -32.02
CA GLU A 25 -7.72 -25.57 -30.65
C GLU A 25 -9.21 -25.32 -30.42
N VAL A 26 -9.77 -24.23 -30.97
CA VAL A 26 -11.20 -23.91 -30.91
C VAL A 26 -12.03 -24.92 -31.72
N THR A 27 -11.63 -25.25 -32.94
CA THR A 27 -12.22 -26.28 -33.80
C THR A 27 -12.21 -27.66 -33.12
N GLN A 28 -11.11 -28.00 -32.45
CA GLN A 28 -10.97 -29.26 -31.70
C GLN A 28 -11.84 -29.28 -30.43
N ALA A 29 -12.06 -28.13 -29.79
CA ALA A 29 -12.93 -28.00 -28.62
C ALA A 29 -14.44 -27.91 -28.99
N ALA A 30 -14.77 -27.50 -30.21
CA ALA A 30 -16.12 -27.28 -30.69
C ALA A 30 -16.70 -28.44 -31.55
N GLU A 31 -15.91 -29.47 -31.86
CA GLU A 31 -16.30 -30.62 -32.71
C GLU A 31 -16.86 -30.23 -34.10
N GLU A 32 -16.45 -29.09 -34.67
CA GLU A 32 -16.93 -28.59 -35.97
C GLU A 32 -15.79 -28.31 -36.95
N ASP A 33 -15.95 -28.68 -38.22
CA ASP A 33 -15.03 -28.37 -39.32
C ASP A 33 -15.25 -26.93 -39.81
N LEU A 34 -14.37 -26.00 -39.43
CA LEU A 34 -14.35 -24.63 -39.96
C LEU A 34 -13.06 -24.35 -40.74
N PRO A 35 -13.14 -23.69 -41.91
CA PRO A 35 -11.97 -23.38 -42.72
C PRO A 35 -11.06 -22.36 -42.03
N GLY A 36 -9.75 -22.59 -42.11
CA GLY A 36 -8.74 -21.71 -41.55
C GLY A 36 -8.47 -20.49 -42.42
N GLY A 37 -8.76 -19.29 -41.90
CA GLY A 37 -8.46 -18.03 -42.57
C GLY A 37 -8.41 -16.82 -41.63
N PRO A 38 -8.49 -15.58 -42.16
CA PRO A 38 -7.97 -14.36 -41.53
C PRO A 38 -8.72 -13.95 -40.24
N PRO A 39 -8.27 -12.91 -39.50
CA PRO A 39 -8.95 -12.34 -38.33
C PRO A 39 -10.48 -12.17 -38.41
N CYS A 40 -11.01 -11.91 -39.62
CA CYS A 40 -12.45 -11.81 -39.88
C CYS A 40 -13.19 -13.15 -39.74
N GLU A 41 -12.52 -14.28 -39.97
CA GLU A 41 -13.08 -15.62 -39.86
C GLU A 41 -13.11 -16.10 -38.41
N VAL A 42 -12.13 -15.75 -37.58
CA VAL A 42 -12.18 -15.97 -36.12
C VAL A 42 -13.34 -15.20 -35.49
N ALA A 43 -13.51 -13.92 -35.88
CA ALA A 43 -14.64 -13.12 -35.40
C ALA A 43 -15.99 -13.68 -35.89
N ALA A 44 -16.06 -14.18 -37.13
CA ALA A 44 -17.27 -14.80 -37.69
C ALA A 44 -17.61 -16.14 -37.03
N ALA A 45 -16.62 -17.00 -36.78
CA ALA A 45 -16.77 -18.27 -36.06
C ALA A 45 -17.21 -18.06 -34.61
N LEU A 46 -16.60 -17.08 -33.92
CA LEU A 46 -17.04 -16.69 -32.59
C LEU A 46 -18.49 -16.15 -32.61
N ALA A 47 -18.87 -15.39 -33.64
CA ALA A 47 -20.22 -14.84 -33.79
C ALA A 47 -21.32 -15.89 -34.02
N SER A 48 -21.00 -17.08 -34.54
CA SER A 48 -21.95 -18.19 -34.68
C SER A 48 -22.11 -19.03 -33.40
N CYS A 49 -21.17 -18.96 -32.45
CA CYS A 49 -21.30 -19.66 -31.16
C CYS A 49 -22.36 -19.01 -30.26
N GLU A 50 -22.97 -19.82 -29.39
CA GLU A 50 -23.78 -19.32 -28.27
C GLU A 50 -22.95 -18.40 -27.36
N GLU A 51 -23.59 -17.44 -26.73
CA GLU A 51 -22.95 -16.34 -26.00
C GLU A 51 -21.97 -16.83 -24.92
N ALA A 52 -22.35 -17.86 -24.15
CA ALA A 52 -21.51 -18.43 -23.10
C ALA A 52 -20.28 -19.19 -23.66
N GLN A 53 -20.43 -19.88 -24.79
CA GLN A 53 -19.32 -20.57 -25.46
C GLN A 53 -18.35 -19.57 -26.10
N ARG A 54 -18.88 -18.50 -26.71
CA ARG A 54 -18.09 -17.43 -27.29
C ARG A 54 -17.18 -16.76 -26.25
N ASP A 55 -17.71 -16.44 -25.08
CA ASP A 55 -16.92 -15.83 -24.00
C ASP A 55 -15.82 -16.77 -23.52
N LEU A 56 -16.14 -18.05 -23.33
CA LEU A 56 -15.18 -19.07 -22.88
C LEU A 56 -14.04 -19.23 -23.90
N LEU A 57 -14.37 -19.36 -25.18
CA LEU A 57 -13.39 -19.48 -26.25
C LEU A 57 -12.55 -18.20 -26.33
N ALA A 58 -13.17 -17.03 -26.32
CA ALA A 58 -12.48 -15.74 -26.34
C ALA A 58 -11.53 -15.54 -25.14
N ASP A 59 -11.86 -16.10 -23.97
CA ASP A 59 -11.02 -16.03 -22.77
C ASP A 59 -9.81 -16.96 -22.85
N VAL A 60 -10.00 -18.19 -23.34
CA VAL A 60 -8.91 -19.17 -23.60
C VAL A 60 -7.86 -18.55 -24.51
N VAL A 61 -8.33 -17.76 -25.48
CA VAL A 61 -7.50 -17.22 -26.54
C VAL A 61 -7.05 -15.78 -26.33
N LEU A 62 -7.33 -15.23 -25.14
CA LEU A 62 -7.00 -13.85 -24.75
C LEU A 62 -7.60 -12.75 -25.66
N LEU A 63 -8.65 -13.07 -26.43
CA LEU A 63 -9.32 -12.14 -27.34
C LEU A 63 -10.47 -11.36 -26.66
N ASN A 64 -10.93 -11.79 -25.48
CA ASN A 64 -11.98 -11.10 -24.75
C ASN A 64 -11.50 -9.73 -24.25
N GLY A 65 -12.07 -8.65 -24.80
CA GLY A 65 -11.65 -7.28 -24.54
C GLY A 65 -10.78 -6.65 -25.63
N HIS A 66 -10.31 -7.45 -26.60
CA HIS A 66 -9.50 -6.95 -27.70
C HIS A 66 -10.37 -6.31 -28.78
N ARG A 67 -10.42 -4.97 -28.81
CA ARG A 67 -11.31 -4.16 -29.66
C ARG A 67 -11.33 -4.52 -31.16
N GLN A 68 -10.26 -5.14 -31.67
CA GLN A 68 -10.16 -5.57 -33.06
C GLN A 68 -10.89 -6.89 -33.37
N PHE A 69 -11.11 -7.76 -32.38
CA PHE A 69 -11.71 -9.09 -32.55
C PHE A 69 -13.07 -9.18 -31.84
N LEU A 70 -13.13 -8.77 -30.57
CA LEU A 70 -14.34 -8.77 -29.77
C LEU A 70 -14.41 -7.51 -28.90
N ARG A 71 -15.56 -6.83 -28.93
CA ARG A 71 -15.78 -5.71 -28.01
C ARG A 71 -15.78 -6.24 -26.56
N PRO A 72 -15.15 -5.52 -25.60
CA PRO A 72 -15.19 -5.91 -24.21
C PRO A 72 -16.64 -5.96 -23.74
N ARG A 73 -17.04 -7.11 -23.19
CA ARG A 73 -18.28 -7.23 -22.44
C ARG A 73 -18.02 -6.89 -20.99
N TYR A 74 -19.04 -6.36 -20.35
CA TYR A 74 -18.99 -5.90 -18.97
C TYR A 74 -20.12 -6.54 -18.19
N MET A 75 -19.81 -6.96 -16.96
CA MET A 75 -20.79 -7.37 -15.96
C MET A 75 -20.92 -6.28 -14.90
N ASP A 76 -22.07 -6.22 -14.25
CA ASP A 76 -22.23 -5.38 -13.07
C ASP A 76 -21.45 -5.95 -11.88
N LEU A 77 -21.03 -5.07 -10.97
CA LEU A 77 -20.25 -5.51 -9.80
C LEU A 77 -21.06 -6.41 -8.84
N GLY A 78 -22.39 -6.31 -8.86
CA GLY A 78 -23.27 -7.19 -8.09
C GLY A 78 -23.30 -8.62 -8.62
N GLU A 79 -23.30 -8.80 -9.94
CA GLU A 79 -23.14 -10.08 -10.63
C GLU A 79 -21.77 -10.69 -10.32
N LEU A 80 -20.69 -9.93 -10.46
CA LEU A 80 -19.34 -10.39 -10.10
C LEU A 80 -19.29 -10.89 -8.64
N ARG A 81 -19.85 -10.13 -7.71
CA ARG A 81 -19.86 -10.50 -6.29
C ARG A 81 -20.72 -11.72 -5.98
N ARG A 82 -21.86 -11.90 -6.65
CA ARG A 82 -22.69 -13.10 -6.50
C ARG A 82 -21.93 -14.35 -6.93
N GLU A 83 -21.28 -14.28 -8.09
CA GLU A 83 -20.44 -15.38 -8.60
C GLU A 83 -19.26 -15.71 -7.68
N LEU A 84 -18.69 -14.70 -7.01
CA LEU A 84 -17.62 -14.92 -6.02
C LEU A 84 -18.17 -15.51 -4.71
N LYS A 85 -19.33 -15.03 -4.24
CA LYS A 85 -19.99 -15.55 -3.02
C LYS A 85 -20.45 -16.99 -3.16
N GLU A 86 -20.95 -17.39 -4.32
CA GLU A 86 -21.38 -18.77 -4.60
C GLU A 86 -20.21 -19.78 -4.61
N ARG A 87 -18.97 -19.29 -4.75
CA ARG A 87 -17.75 -20.11 -4.77
C ARG A 87 -17.09 -20.28 -3.41
N GLU A 88 -17.49 -19.53 -2.39
CA GLU A 88 -16.77 -19.49 -1.12
C GLU A 88 -17.61 -19.89 0.09
N ASP A 89 -17.22 -21.02 0.70
CA ASP A 89 -17.14 -21.16 2.15
C ASP A 89 -16.13 -20.11 2.70
N GLY A 90 -16.49 -18.82 2.64
CA GLY A 90 -15.82 -17.64 3.20
C GLY A 90 -14.33 -17.41 2.91
N GLY A 91 -13.95 -16.59 1.91
CA GLY A 91 -12.54 -16.28 1.60
C GLY A 91 -12.28 -14.85 1.10
N GLN A 92 -11.83 -13.95 1.98
CA GLN A 92 -11.32 -12.65 1.52
C GLN A 92 -10.09 -12.83 0.60
N PHE A 93 -10.19 -12.38 -0.66
CA PHE A 93 -9.04 -12.37 -1.58
C PHE A 93 -7.89 -11.50 -1.04
N ALA A 94 -6.65 -11.93 -1.25
CA ALA A 94 -5.48 -11.08 -1.06
C ALA A 94 -5.38 -10.03 -2.18
N LEU A 95 -6.21 -8.97 -2.10
CA LEU A 95 -6.34 -7.92 -3.13
C LEU A 95 -5.00 -7.31 -3.54
N VAL A 96 -4.06 -7.28 -2.61
CA VAL A 96 -2.72 -6.74 -2.84
C VAL A 96 -1.91 -7.53 -3.88
N ARG A 97 -2.11 -8.85 -4.00
CA ARG A 97 -1.51 -9.68 -5.07
C ARG A 97 -2.46 -9.85 -6.26
N LEU A 98 -3.75 -9.97 -5.96
CA LEU A 98 -4.77 -10.19 -6.98
C LEU A 98 -4.89 -8.98 -7.91
N VAL A 99 -4.82 -7.75 -7.39
CA VAL A 99 -4.96 -6.53 -8.20
C VAL A 99 -3.83 -6.37 -9.23
N PRO A 100 -2.53 -6.47 -8.87
CA PRO A 100 -1.45 -6.48 -9.86
C PRO A 100 -1.58 -7.63 -10.87
N PHE A 101 -1.94 -8.83 -10.42
CA PHE A 101 -2.16 -9.99 -11.29
C PHE A 101 -3.27 -9.74 -12.31
N LEU A 102 -4.45 -9.30 -11.84
CA LEU A 102 -5.58 -8.95 -12.70
C LEU A 102 -5.21 -7.83 -13.67
N ARG A 103 -4.48 -6.81 -13.22
CA ARG A 103 -4.02 -5.73 -14.09
C ARG A 103 -3.17 -6.25 -15.24
N GLU A 104 -2.25 -7.17 -14.96
CA GLU A 104 -1.40 -7.77 -15.98
C GLU A 104 -2.20 -8.68 -16.93
N GLU A 105 -3.11 -9.49 -16.40
CA GLU A 105 -4.00 -10.33 -17.21
C GLU A 105 -4.95 -9.52 -18.11
N LEU A 106 -5.44 -8.39 -17.63
CA LEU A 106 -6.25 -7.44 -18.42
C LEU A 106 -5.40 -6.76 -19.49
N ARG A 107 -4.15 -6.37 -19.17
CA ARG A 107 -3.23 -5.77 -20.14
C ARG A 107 -2.91 -6.73 -21.29
N LYS A 108 -2.68 -8.02 -21.02
CA LYS A 108 -2.50 -9.06 -22.05
C LYS A 108 -3.69 -9.16 -23.01
N ARG A 109 -4.89 -8.82 -22.55
CA ARG A 109 -6.14 -8.80 -23.31
C ARG A 109 -6.45 -7.44 -23.96
N GLY A 110 -5.52 -6.47 -23.88
CA GLY A 110 -5.67 -5.13 -24.44
C GLY A 110 -6.56 -4.18 -23.61
N LEU A 111 -6.83 -4.51 -22.34
CA LEU A 111 -7.63 -3.71 -21.43
C LEU A 111 -6.74 -2.92 -20.47
N GLU A 112 -6.68 -1.61 -20.64
CA GLU A 112 -6.02 -0.72 -19.68
C GLU A 112 -6.96 -0.39 -18.53
N THR A 113 -6.67 -0.95 -17.36
CA THR A 113 -7.45 -0.70 -16.14
C THR A 113 -6.52 -0.32 -14.99
N SER A 114 -6.87 0.73 -14.24
CA SER A 114 -6.08 1.18 -13.10
C SER A 114 -6.24 0.23 -11.89
N GLU A 115 -5.21 0.11 -11.05
CA GLU A 115 -5.30 -0.68 -9.80
C GLU A 115 -6.42 -0.19 -8.88
N ARG A 116 -6.69 1.12 -8.87
CA ARG A 116 -7.79 1.70 -8.11
C ARG A 116 -9.15 1.19 -8.59
N SER A 117 -9.33 1.12 -9.90
CA SER A 117 -10.56 0.58 -10.52
C SER A 117 -10.73 -0.91 -10.21
N ILE A 118 -9.65 -1.69 -10.32
CA ILE A 118 -9.69 -3.12 -9.99
C ILE A 118 -10.03 -3.32 -8.51
N ARG A 119 -9.42 -2.54 -7.60
CA ARG A 119 -9.74 -2.58 -6.16
C ARG A 119 -11.21 -2.31 -5.88
N SER A 120 -11.82 -1.34 -6.55
CA SER A 120 -13.25 -1.04 -6.35
C SER A 120 -14.20 -2.18 -6.72
N TRP A 121 -13.78 -3.13 -7.57
CA TRP A 121 -14.61 -4.30 -7.89
C TRP A 121 -14.86 -5.20 -6.68
N PHE A 122 -13.91 -5.23 -5.75
CA PHE A 122 -13.94 -6.05 -4.54
C PHE A 122 -14.42 -5.29 -3.29
N ASP A 123 -14.77 -4.01 -3.42
CA ASP A 123 -15.25 -3.18 -2.32
C ASP A 123 -16.76 -3.35 -2.13
N GLU A 124 -17.21 -3.86 -0.98
CA GLU A 124 -18.63 -4.16 -0.73
C GLU A 124 -19.54 -2.92 -0.81
N GLU A 125 -19.00 -1.73 -0.53
CA GLU A 125 -19.76 -0.47 -0.51
C GLU A 125 -19.99 0.12 -1.92
N SER A 126 -19.29 -0.39 -2.94
CA SER A 126 -19.38 0.13 -4.30
C SER A 126 -20.44 -0.63 -5.11
N GLU A 127 -21.69 -0.20 -5.12
CA GLU A 127 -22.74 -0.84 -5.97
C GLU A 127 -22.72 -0.36 -7.42
N ALA A 128 -22.19 0.83 -7.68
CA ALA A 128 -22.12 1.42 -9.01
C ALA A 128 -20.80 1.08 -9.69
N GLY A 129 -20.85 0.30 -10.76
CA GLY A 129 -19.68 0.04 -11.60
C GLY A 129 -19.84 -1.15 -12.53
N GLN A 130 -18.84 -1.34 -13.38
CA GLN A 130 -18.76 -2.46 -14.30
C GLN A 130 -17.36 -3.05 -14.28
N ALA A 131 -17.28 -4.38 -14.37
CA ALA A 131 -16.03 -5.12 -14.54
C ALA A 131 -16.04 -5.85 -15.88
N PRO A 132 -14.90 -5.97 -16.58
CA PRO A 132 -14.81 -6.78 -17.80
C PRO A 132 -15.20 -8.23 -17.54
N TYR A 133 -15.95 -8.83 -18.45
CA TYR A 133 -16.50 -10.18 -18.27
C TYR A 133 -15.41 -11.25 -18.08
N CYS A 134 -14.28 -11.09 -18.77
CA CYS A 134 -13.10 -11.97 -18.66
C CYS A 134 -12.54 -12.09 -17.23
N VAL A 135 -12.82 -11.13 -16.34
CA VAL A 135 -12.42 -11.20 -14.92
C VAL A 135 -13.00 -12.44 -14.26
N ARG A 136 -14.23 -12.83 -14.62
CA ARG A 136 -14.87 -14.06 -14.11
C ARG A 136 -14.03 -15.29 -14.44
N SER A 137 -13.61 -15.45 -15.69
CA SER A 137 -12.80 -16.60 -16.12
C SER A 137 -11.39 -16.58 -15.53
N ILE A 138 -10.78 -15.40 -15.41
CA ILE A 138 -9.48 -15.26 -14.74
C ILE A 138 -9.58 -15.73 -13.28
N LEU A 139 -10.59 -15.24 -12.54
CA LEU A 139 -10.83 -15.66 -11.15
C LEU A 139 -11.24 -17.13 -11.03
N ARG A 140 -11.76 -17.75 -12.10
CA ARG A 140 -12.03 -19.20 -12.13
C ARG A 140 -10.77 -20.05 -12.14
N GLY A 141 -9.71 -19.58 -12.79
CA GLY A 141 -8.40 -20.24 -12.83
C GLY A 141 -7.47 -19.86 -11.68
N VAL A 142 -7.82 -18.84 -10.89
CA VAL A 142 -7.09 -18.44 -9.70
C VAL A 142 -7.19 -19.54 -8.63
N ASN A 143 -6.04 -20.05 -8.22
CA ASN A 143 -5.88 -21.12 -7.24
C ASN A 143 -5.85 -20.57 -5.79
N GLY A 144 -5.73 -21.47 -4.81
CA GLY A 144 -5.78 -21.15 -3.37
C GLY A 144 -4.74 -20.13 -2.87
N GLU A 145 -3.74 -19.82 -3.69
CA GLU A 145 -2.71 -18.81 -3.46
C GLU A 145 -3.30 -17.39 -3.28
N PHE A 146 -4.41 -17.08 -3.95
CA PHE A 146 -5.07 -15.78 -3.84
C PHE A 146 -6.33 -15.82 -2.98
N ALA A 147 -6.94 -17.01 -2.83
CA ALA A 147 -8.27 -17.21 -2.24
C ALA A 147 -8.30 -17.11 -0.71
N THR A 148 -7.19 -17.39 -0.02
CA THR A 148 -7.22 -17.47 1.45
C THR A 148 -6.51 -16.30 2.12
N GLY A 149 -5.55 -15.66 1.44
CA GLY A 149 -4.57 -14.78 2.10
C GLY A 149 -3.78 -15.48 3.22
N LEU A 150 -3.97 -16.79 3.44
CA LEU A 150 -3.46 -17.58 4.57
C LEU A 150 -2.08 -18.16 4.29
N ILE A 151 -1.19 -17.41 3.65
CA ILE A 151 0.17 -17.90 3.38
C ILE A 151 1.06 -17.48 4.56
N PRO A 152 1.63 -18.42 5.32
CA PRO A 152 2.64 -18.11 6.32
C PRO A 152 3.80 -17.37 5.69
N LEU A 153 4.40 -16.44 6.43
CA LEU A 153 5.55 -15.71 5.92
C LEU A 153 6.69 -16.65 5.52
N GLU A 154 6.85 -17.77 6.23
CA GLU A 154 7.82 -18.84 5.95
C GLU A 154 7.66 -19.42 4.54
N GLU A 155 6.42 -19.60 4.08
CA GLU A 155 6.16 -20.12 2.73
C GLU A 155 6.41 -19.05 1.65
N LEU A 156 6.24 -17.76 2.00
CA LEU A 156 6.45 -16.65 1.08
C LEU A 156 7.93 -16.28 0.89
N VAL A 157 8.77 -16.51 1.90
CA VAL A 157 10.23 -16.26 1.81
C VAL A 157 11.01 -17.49 1.31
N GLY A 158 10.33 -18.62 1.11
CA GLY A 158 10.90 -19.81 0.50
C GLY A 158 11.87 -20.55 1.43
N GLN A 159 13.16 -20.57 1.08
CA GLN A 159 14.20 -21.24 1.86
C GLN A 159 14.81 -20.35 2.96
N GLU A 160 14.47 -19.07 2.98
CA GLU A 160 14.99 -18.13 3.97
C GLU A 160 14.24 -18.24 5.30
N ASP A 161 14.90 -17.95 6.42
CA ASP A 161 14.24 -17.84 7.71
C ASP A 161 13.38 -16.57 7.76
N ALA A 162 12.10 -16.69 8.11
CA ALA A 162 11.16 -15.57 8.06
C ALA A 162 11.52 -14.43 9.03
N ASP A 163 12.05 -14.75 10.21
CA ASP A 163 12.47 -13.74 11.18
C ASP A 163 13.74 -13.02 10.70
N ALA A 164 14.68 -13.75 10.09
CA ALA A 164 15.87 -13.19 9.47
C ALA A 164 15.51 -12.25 8.30
N TRP A 165 14.60 -12.68 7.42
CA TRP A 165 14.11 -11.86 6.30
C TRP A 165 13.43 -10.58 6.80
N LEU A 166 12.55 -10.68 7.81
CA LEU A 166 11.88 -9.51 8.40
C LEU A 166 12.88 -8.52 9.00
N GLU A 167 13.87 -9.04 9.72
CA GLU A 167 14.90 -8.21 10.33
C GLU A 167 15.80 -7.55 9.28
N GLU A 168 16.10 -8.24 8.17
CA GLU A 168 16.85 -7.66 7.06
C GLU A 168 16.05 -6.59 6.33
N ALA A 169 14.79 -6.85 6.00
CA ALA A 169 13.88 -5.86 5.42
C ALA A 169 13.79 -4.61 6.33
N ARG A 170 13.65 -4.80 7.64
CA ARG A 170 13.65 -3.70 8.63
C ARG A 170 14.92 -2.87 8.55
N ARG A 171 16.10 -3.50 8.44
CA ARG A 171 17.40 -2.81 8.37
C ARG A 171 17.58 -2.07 7.06
N ARG A 172 17.32 -2.73 5.92
CA ARG A 172 17.45 -2.13 4.58
C ARG A 172 16.55 -0.91 4.43
N LEU A 173 15.32 -0.98 4.92
CA LEU A 173 14.36 0.13 4.93
C LEU A 173 14.59 1.14 6.06
N SER A 174 15.65 0.97 6.86
CA SER A 174 16.04 1.90 7.94
C SER A 174 14.95 2.14 9.00
N PHE A 175 14.05 1.18 9.25
CA PHE A 175 13.07 1.28 10.32
C PHE A 175 13.76 1.24 11.69
N ARG A 176 13.46 2.19 12.59
CA ARG A 176 14.15 2.25 13.89
C ARG A 176 13.80 1.15 14.88
N SER A 177 12.69 0.43 14.67
CA SER A 177 12.26 -0.70 15.50
C SER A 177 11.16 -1.52 14.80
N HIS A 178 10.91 -2.75 15.28
CA HIS A 178 9.77 -3.54 14.80
C HIS A 178 8.43 -2.82 14.99
N SER A 179 8.22 -2.18 16.15
CA SER A 179 6.99 -1.40 16.38
C SER A 179 6.82 -0.24 15.40
N ALA A 180 7.91 0.43 14.99
CA ALA A 180 7.86 1.48 13.97
C ALA A 180 7.47 0.90 12.60
N MET A 181 8.08 -0.22 12.21
CA MET A 181 7.72 -0.95 10.98
C MET A 181 6.25 -1.37 10.97
N HIS A 182 5.73 -1.94 12.07
CA HIS A 182 4.33 -2.35 12.16
C HIS A 182 3.35 -1.19 12.00
N LYS A 183 3.67 -0.02 12.58
CA LYS A 183 2.86 1.19 12.46
C LYS A 183 2.89 1.72 11.04
N ALA A 184 4.07 1.80 10.43
CA ALA A 184 4.21 2.25 9.05
C ALA A 184 3.38 1.37 8.10
N ILE A 185 3.47 0.04 8.23
CA ILE A 185 2.67 -0.90 7.44
C ILE A 185 1.17 -0.66 7.67
N ALA A 186 0.73 -0.54 8.92
CA ALA A 186 -0.67 -0.31 9.26
C ALA A 186 -1.22 1.02 8.72
N GLU A 187 -0.38 2.04 8.51
CA GLU A 187 -0.81 3.33 7.96
C GLU A 187 -0.94 3.32 6.44
N VAL A 188 -0.15 2.51 5.74
CA VAL A 188 -0.20 2.42 4.26
C VAL A 188 -1.07 1.27 3.75
N SER A 189 -1.41 0.33 4.62
CA SER A 189 -2.32 -0.77 4.33
C SER A 189 -3.71 -0.50 4.93
N SER A 190 -4.70 -1.31 4.54
CA SER A 190 -6.01 -1.33 5.21
C SER A 190 -6.00 -2.04 6.57
N LEU A 191 -4.82 -2.47 7.05
CA LEU A 191 -4.68 -3.30 8.25
C LEU A 191 -4.57 -2.47 9.52
N LYS A 192 -5.26 -2.90 10.59
CA LYS A 192 -5.09 -2.31 11.92
C LYS A 192 -3.72 -2.67 12.51
N TYR A 193 -3.10 -1.74 13.25
CA TYR A 193 -1.81 -1.97 13.94
C TYR A 193 -1.78 -3.25 14.77
N ASP A 194 -2.83 -3.52 15.55
CA ASP A 194 -2.90 -4.72 16.40
C ASP A 194 -2.88 -6.01 15.57
N CYS A 195 -3.46 -5.99 14.37
CA CYS A 195 -3.42 -7.11 13.45
C CYS A 195 -1.99 -7.33 12.96
N VAL A 196 -1.33 -6.27 12.46
CA VAL A 196 0.07 -6.33 11.98
C VAL A 196 1.02 -6.78 13.09
N HIS A 197 0.89 -6.21 14.29
CA HIS A 197 1.72 -6.58 15.44
C HIS A 197 1.54 -8.05 15.83
N LYS A 198 0.31 -8.56 15.85
CA LYS A 198 0.06 -9.98 16.14
C LYS A 198 0.59 -10.90 15.03
N ALA A 199 0.55 -10.45 13.77
CA ALA A 199 1.06 -11.20 12.63
C ALA A 199 2.58 -11.30 12.60
N LEU A 200 3.29 -10.29 13.10
CA LEU A 200 4.76 -10.23 13.05
C LEU A 200 5.47 -10.49 14.37
N SER A 201 4.76 -10.43 15.50
CA SER A 201 5.37 -10.64 16.84
C SER A 201 4.92 -11.92 17.53
N GLY A 202 3.92 -12.63 16.98
CA GLY A 202 3.37 -13.84 17.58
C GLY A 202 3.86 -15.10 16.88
N LYS A 203 4.30 -16.11 17.63
CA LYS A 203 4.86 -17.36 17.09
C LYS A 203 3.97 -18.11 16.08
N ARG A 204 2.64 -17.91 16.02
CA ARG A 204 1.72 -18.74 15.18
C ARG A 204 0.33 -18.16 14.80
N LYS A 205 0.03 -16.85 14.81
CA LYS A 205 -1.41 -16.42 14.93
C LYS A 205 -2.07 -15.48 13.91
N ALA A 206 -1.45 -15.07 12.81
CA ALA A 206 -2.22 -14.38 11.76
C ALA A 206 -1.63 -14.54 10.35
N LYS A 207 -1.62 -15.79 9.85
CA LYS A 207 -1.24 -16.11 8.46
C LYS A 207 -2.00 -15.24 7.43
N ARG A 208 -3.25 -14.86 7.74
CA ARG A 208 -4.19 -14.18 6.82
C ARG A 208 -3.72 -12.84 6.26
N ILE A 209 -2.81 -12.15 6.95
CA ILE A 209 -2.40 -10.79 6.59
C ILE A 209 -0.90 -10.71 6.28
N GLN A 210 -0.15 -11.81 6.43
CA GLN A 210 1.31 -11.81 6.24
C GLN A 210 1.69 -11.59 4.77
N ALA A 211 0.86 -12.05 3.82
CA ALA A 211 1.07 -11.77 2.38
C ALA A 211 0.97 -10.26 2.06
N GLU A 212 0.00 -9.55 2.64
CA GLU A 212 -0.15 -8.10 2.46
C GLU A 212 1.03 -7.35 3.10
N ILE A 213 1.46 -7.77 4.30
CA ILE A 213 2.65 -7.22 4.95
C ILE A 213 3.89 -7.43 4.08
N LYS A 214 4.12 -8.64 3.58
CA LYS A 214 5.29 -8.95 2.75
C LYS A 214 5.30 -8.10 1.50
N TYR A 215 4.18 -7.99 0.79
CA TYR A 215 4.10 -7.14 -0.39
C TYR A 215 4.43 -5.66 -0.08
N CYS A 216 3.92 -5.12 1.02
CA CYS A 216 4.26 -3.74 1.41
C CYS A 216 5.78 -3.56 1.58
N LEU A 217 6.43 -4.54 2.22
CA LEU A 217 7.89 -4.52 2.43
C LEU A 217 8.65 -4.73 1.11
N ASP A 218 8.27 -5.70 0.30
CA ASP A 218 8.87 -5.97 -1.02
C ASP A 218 8.81 -4.72 -1.90
N LYS A 219 7.63 -4.08 -1.99
CA LYS A 219 7.46 -2.87 -2.79
C LYS A 219 8.39 -1.74 -2.35
N TRP A 220 8.54 -1.52 -1.04
CA TRP A 220 9.48 -0.53 -0.54
C TRP A 220 10.95 -0.91 -0.78
N LEU A 221 11.27 -2.20 -0.75
CA LEU A 221 12.61 -2.70 -1.08
C LEU A 221 12.90 -2.52 -2.57
N GLU A 222 11.95 -2.82 -3.45
CA GLU A 222 12.02 -2.58 -4.90
C GLU A 222 12.19 -1.08 -5.20
N ASP A 223 11.40 -0.20 -4.57
CA ASP A 223 11.55 1.24 -4.70
C ASP A 223 12.99 1.65 -4.36
N LEU A 224 13.54 1.14 -3.24
CA LEU A 224 14.91 1.43 -2.82
C LEU A 224 15.98 0.88 -3.78
N GLU A 225 15.78 -0.33 -4.34
CA GLU A 225 16.68 -0.94 -5.33
C GLU A 225 16.71 -0.18 -6.65
N GLU A 226 15.57 0.38 -7.06
CA GLU A 226 15.46 1.24 -8.23
C GLU A 226 15.93 2.69 -7.97
N GLY A 227 16.42 2.99 -6.76
CA GLY A 227 16.86 4.33 -6.37
C GLY A 227 15.71 5.33 -6.15
N ARG A 228 14.46 4.84 -6.07
CA ARG A 228 13.28 5.63 -5.69
C ARG A 228 13.21 5.72 -4.15
N GLU A 229 12.75 6.85 -3.64
CA GLU A 229 12.56 7.01 -2.19
C GLU A 229 11.29 6.26 -1.75
N PRO A 230 11.39 5.25 -0.86
CA PRO A 230 10.20 4.55 -0.37
C PRO A 230 9.29 5.53 0.36
N ALA A 231 7.98 5.43 0.13
CA ALA A 231 6.98 6.28 0.77
C ALA A 231 6.73 5.89 2.24
N ILE A 232 7.78 5.97 3.08
CA ILE A 232 7.77 5.70 4.51
C ILE A 232 7.96 7.03 5.24
N ASP A 233 7.07 7.34 6.20
CA ASP A 233 7.22 8.54 7.01
C ASP A 233 8.55 8.51 7.81
N GLU A 234 9.30 9.61 7.79
CA GLU A 234 10.54 9.78 8.54
C GLU A 234 10.37 9.51 10.04
N ASP A 235 9.16 9.72 10.56
CA ASP A 235 8.77 9.38 11.91
C ASP A 235 8.76 7.88 12.19
N TYR A 236 9.09 6.99 11.25
CA TYR A 236 9.36 5.56 11.49
C TYR A 236 10.81 5.16 11.27
N LEU A 237 11.59 6.03 10.64
CA LEU A 237 12.96 5.76 10.25
C LEU A 237 13.94 6.06 11.41
N GLY A 238 15.12 5.46 11.30
CA GLY A 238 16.22 5.68 12.22
C GLY A 238 17.57 5.25 11.67
N VAL A 239 18.61 5.69 12.37
CA VAL A 239 20.00 5.33 12.09
C VAL A 239 20.58 4.57 13.27
N PRO A 240 21.58 3.70 13.05
CA PRO A 240 22.34 3.09 14.13
C PRO A 240 22.86 4.12 15.13
N VAL A 241 22.77 3.83 16.42
CA VAL A 241 23.21 4.73 17.50
C VAL A 241 24.71 5.02 17.42
N GLU A 242 25.49 4.11 16.84
CA GLU A 242 26.92 4.27 16.56
C GLU A 242 27.17 5.51 15.70
N GLN A 243 26.32 5.77 14.70
CA GLN A 243 26.43 6.99 13.87
C GLN A 243 26.14 8.27 14.67
N MET A 244 25.35 8.19 15.76
CA MET A 244 25.18 9.33 16.68
C MET A 244 26.44 9.56 17.50
N HIS A 245 27.13 8.49 17.90
CA HIS A 245 28.35 8.56 18.71
C HIS A 245 29.50 9.18 17.93
N ASP A 246 29.60 8.91 16.62
CA ASP A 246 30.60 9.52 15.74
C ASP A 246 30.51 11.06 15.69
N LEU A 247 29.32 11.62 15.96
CA LEU A 247 29.12 13.06 16.00
C LEU A 247 29.59 13.70 17.31
N MET A 248 29.83 12.92 18.37
CA MET A 248 30.07 13.45 19.72
C MET A 248 31.31 14.33 19.79
N ALA A 249 32.42 13.93 19.16
CA ALA A 249 33.66 14.71 19.18
C ALA A 249 33.51 16.10 18.53
N ALA A 250 32.63 16.23 17.53
CA ALA A 250 32.33 17.53 16.91
C ALA A 250 31.36 18.36 17.76
N LEU A 251 30.39 17.71 18.39
CA LEU A 251 29.39 18.36 19.24
C LEU A 251 30.00 18.85 20.56
N GLU A 252 30.87 18.08 21.20
CA GLU A 252 31.56 18.44 22.45
C GLU A 252 32.49 19.66 22.28
N ARG A 253 33.01 19.88 21.06
CA ARG A 253 33.76 21.12 20.75
C ARG A 253 32.89 22.36 20.66
N LYS A 254 31.59 22.20 20.40
CA LYS A 254 30.65 23.31 20.17
C LYS A 254 29.76 23.63 21.37
N PHE A 255 29.45 22.65 22.19
CA PHE A 255 28.55 22.79 23.33
C PHE A 255 29.33 22.67 24.64
N HIS A 256 29.16 23.64 25.55
CA HIS A 256 29.84 23.62 26.85
C HIS A 256 29.36 22.47 27.73
N THR A 257 28.07 22.09 27.61
CA THR A 257 27.53 20.93 28.30
C THR A 257 26.73 20.03 27.37
N LYS A 258 26.78 18.70 27.62
CA LYS A 258 25.94 17.73 26.91
C LYS A 258 24.45 18.01 27.08
N GLU A 259 24.07 18.56 28.22
CA GLU A 259 22.67 18.88 28.54
C GLU A 259 22.13 20.03 27.67
N GLU A 260 22.95 21.03 27.33
CA GLU A 260 22.58 22.07 26.37
C GLU A 260 22.27 21.50 24.99
N LEU A 261 23.14 20.61 24.50
CA LEU A 261 22.95 19.87 23.26
C LEU A 261 21.62 19.09 23.28
N TYR A 262 21.37 18.32 24.32
CA TYR A 262 20.16 17.49 24.42
C TYR A 262 18.89 18.35 24.46
N ARG A 263 18.90 19.48 25.17
CA ARG A 263 17.76 20.42 25.20
C ARG A 263 17.55 21.10 23.86
N LEU A 264 18.61 21.41 23.11
CA LEU A 264 18.49 22.00 21.77
C LEU A 264 17.87 21.01 20.79
N ILE A 265 18.37 19.78 20.75
CA ILE A 265 17.81 18.71 19.91
C ILE A 265 16.36 18.43 20.32
N SER A 266 16.07 18.35 21.62
CA SER A 266 14.72 18.14 22.13
C SER A 266 13.74 19.23 21.66
N ARG A 267 14.13 20.51 21.76
CA ARG A 267 13.32 21.64 21.27
C ARG A 267 13.11 21.62 19.76
N THR A 268 14.11 21.17 19.01
CA THR A 268 14.07 21.18 17.53
C THR A 268 13.25 20.02 16.98
N THR A 269 13.33 18.85 17.62
CA THR A 269 12.70 17.60 17.16
C THR A 269 11.37 17.30 17.86
N GLY A 270 11.08 17.93 19.00
CA GLY A 270 9.91 17.62 19.83
C GLY A 270 10.07 16.37 20.70
N ILE A 271 11.19 15.65 20.61
CA ILE A 271 11.47 14.46 21.42
C ILE A 271 11.92 14.89 22.81
N LYS A 272 11.43 14.24 23.87
CA LYS A 272 11.78 14.57 25.25
C LYS A 272 13.31 14.50 25.47
N THR A 273 13.88 15.49 26.17
CA THR A 273 15.32 15.56 26.48
C THR A 273 15.88 14.27 27.07
N GLY A 274 15.14 13.64 27.99
CA GLY A 274 15.54 12.36 28.58
C GLY A 274 15.67 11.23 27.55
N SER A 275 14.80 11.19 26.54
CA SER A 275 14.91 10.24 25.43
C SER A 275 16.09 10.57 24.52
N VAL A 276 16.30 11.86 24.21
CA VAL A 276 17.45 12.33 23.42
C VAL A 276 18.76 11.88 24.05
N ARG A 277 18.92 12.09 25.37
CA ARG A 277 20.11 11.70 26.13
C ARG A 277 20.48 10.22 25.90
N ARG A 278 19.49 9.32 25.84
CA ARG A 278 19.74 7.88 25.68
C ARG A 278 20.38 7.52 24.34
N TYR A 279 20.11 8.28 23.28
CA TYR A 279 20.71 8.03 21.96
C TYR A 279 22.20 8.42 21.89
N PHE A 280 22.70 9.17 22.87
CA PHE A 280 24.12 9.53 22.98
C PHE A 280 24.85 8.74 24.08
N GLN A 281 24.17 7.82 24.74
CA GLN A 281 24.76 6.94 25.75
C GLN A 281 25.20 5.62 25.11
N SER A 282 26.44 5.21 25.35
CA SER A 282 26.97 3.91 24.91
C SER A 282 26.69 2.82 25.97
N ASN A 283 25.43 2.66 26.36
CA ASN A 283 25.02 1.63 27.32
C ASN A 283 24.38 0.40 26.66
N GLY A 284 24.40 0.32 25.33
CA GLY A 284 23.89 -0.80 24.54
C GLY A 284 22.36 -0.98 24.56
N GLN A 285 21.61 -0.12 25.25
CA GLN A 285 20.16 -0.30 25.41
C GLN A 285 19.36 0.05 24.15
N LEU A 286 19.91 0.93 23.30
CA LEU A 286 19.25 1.39 22.08
C LEU A 286 20.15 1.10 20.90
N LYS A 287 19.59 0.43 19.88
CA LYS A 287 20.28 0.12 18.63
C LYS A 287 20.12 1.22 17.58
N TYR A 288 18.99 1.93 17.60
CA TYR A 288 18.66 2.96 16.60
C TYR A 288 18.19 4.26 17.25
N ALA A 289 18.61 5.38 16.69
CA ALA A 289 18.11 6.72 16.99
C ALA A 289 17.13 7.17 15.89
N PRO A 290 16.05 7.91 16.21
CA PRO A 290 15.15 8.46 15.21
C PRO A 290 15.90 9.34 14.21
N LEU A 291 15.55 9.23 12.92
CA LEU A 291 16.26 9.92 11.84
C LEU A 291 16.27 11.45 12.05
N CYS A 292 15.18 12.02 12.55
CA CYS A 292 15.08 13.45 12.85
C CYS A 292 16.07 13.91 13.94
N VAL A 293 16.38 13.08 14.93
CA VAL A 293 17.39 13.34 15.98
C VAL A 293 18.77 13.36 15.35
N PHE A 294 19.08 12.35 14.53
CA PHE A 294 20.36 12.26 13.85
C PHE A 294 20.61 13.43 12.90
N ARG A 295 19.63 13.77 12.05
CA ARG A 295 19.75 14.91 11.13
C ARG A 295 20.01 16.21 11.89
N CYS A 296 19.30 16.45 13.00
CA CYS A 296 19.53 17.61 13.86
C CYS A 296 20.93 17.60 14.47
N ALA A 297 21.36 16.48 15.06
CA ALA A 297 22.70 16.33 15.63
C ALA A 297 23.81 16.53 14.58
N ARG A 298 23.63 15.97 13.39
CA ARG A 298 24.57 16.10 12.26
C ARG A 298 24.67 17.55 11.80
N GLU A 299 23.54 18.24 11.64
CA GLU A 299 23.52 19.67 11.27
C GLU A 299 24.25 20.53 12.31
N LEU A 300 24.05 20.24 13.60
CA LEU A 300 24.78 20.89 14.71
C LEU A 300 26.28 20.61 14.66
N ALA A 301 26.66 19.37 14.35
CA ALA A 301 28.06 18.97 14.23
C ALA A 301 28.75 19.67 13.06
N THR A 302 28.09 19.80 11.90
CA THR A 302 28.69 20.35 10.68
C THR A 302 28.61 21.88 10.60
N THR A 303 27.56 22.51 11.14
CA THR A 303 27.28 23.94 10.90
C THR A 303 27.77 24.81 12.05
N ASN A 304 28.47 25.92 11.78
CA ASN A 304 28.92 26.87 12.80
C ASN A 304 27.80 27.81 13.30
N ARG A 305 26.64 27.80 12.65
CA ARG A 305 25.45 28.54 13.07
C ARG A 305 24.55 27.61 13.85
N LEU A 306 24.13 28.03 15.05
CA LEU A 306 23.07 27.35 15.78
C LEU A 306 21.80 27.37 14.91
N PRO A 307 21.12 26.23 14.70
CA PRO A 307 19.90 26.17 13.92
C PRO A 307 18.90 27.12 14.53
N ARG A 308 18.27 27.93 13.66
CA ARG A 308 17.19 28.83 14.06
C ARG A 308 16.18 28.01 14.85
N THR A 309 16.01 28.34 16.12
CA THR A 309 15.05 27.72 17.03
C THR A 309 13.73 27.63 16.29
N ARG A 310 13.24 26.40 16.05
CA ARG A 310 11.92 26.18 15.47
C ARG A 310 10.93 26.91 16.37
N VAL A 311 10.41 28.00 15.83
CA VAL A 311 9.44 28.87 16.45
C VAL A 311 8.23 28.00 16.81
N SER A 312 7.65 28.22 18.01
CA SER A 312 6.45 27.55 18.55
C SER A 312 5.48 27.03 17.47
N TYR A 313 4.89 25.84 17.63
CA TYR A 313 3.92 25.27 16.68
C TYR A 313 2.74 26.21 16.32
N LEU A 314 2.51 27.24 17.13
CA LEU A 314 1.52 28.29 16.91
C LEU A 314 2.05 29.48 16.11
N THR A 315 3.29 29.49 15.61
CA THR A 315 3.82 30.65 14.86
C THR A 315 3.28 30.73 13.46
N ASP A 316 2.85 29.60 12.90
CA ASP A 316 2.04 29.61 11.70
C ASP A 316 0.63 30.12 12.04
N ARG A 317 0.28 31.28 11.48
CA ARG A 317 -1.00 31.97 11.74
C ARG A 317 -2.19 31.09 11.34
N ARG A 318 -2.02 30.26 10.29
CA ARG A 318 -3.07 29.38 9.78
C ARG A 318 -3.31 28.18 10.70
N THR A 319 -2.25 27.45 11.08
CA THR A 319 -2.33 26.36 12.07
C THR A 319 -2.83 26.86 13.42
N ARG A 320 -2.41 28.06 13.86
CA ARG A 320 -2.97 28.68 15.08
C ARG A 320 -4.48 28.88 14.98
N LYS A 321 -4.97 29.40 13.84
CA LYS A 321 -6.40 29.63 13.64
C LYS A 321 -7.19 28.32 13.70
N VAL A 322 -6.76 27.30 12.96
CA VAL A 322 -7.42 25.98 12.94
C VAL A 322 -7.39 25.33 14.33
N ALA A 323 -6.26 25.38 15.03
CA ALA A 323 -6.13 24.83 16.38
C ALA A 323 -7.04 25.53 17.40
N VAL A 324 -7.19 26.87 17.30
CA VAL A 324 -8.12 27.63 18.16
C VAL A 324 -9.57 27.25 17.88
N GLU A 325 -9.97 27.16 16.61
CA GLU A 325 -11.33 26.76 16.22
C GLU A 325 -11.66 25.34 16.70
N MET A 326 -10.74 24.40 16.54
CA MET A 326 -10.91 23.03 17.03
C MET A 326 -10.98 22.94 18.55
N ALA A 327 -10.14 23.70 19.27
CA ALA A 327 -10.17 23.75 20.72
C ALA A 327 -11.50 24.32 21.25
N GLN A 328 -12.02 25.36 20.60
CA GLN A 328 -13.33 25.93 20.94
C GLN A 328 -14.47 24.94 20.73
N ARG A 329 -14.48 24.22 19.59
CA ARG A 329 -15.49 23.18 19.31
C ARG A 329 -15.40 22.02 20.30
N ALA A 330 -14.19 21.55 20.60
CA ALA A 330 -13.99 20.48 21.58
C ALA A 330 -14.51 20.91 22.97
N GLN A 331 -14.24 22.15 23.38
CA GLN A 331 -14.74 22.69 24.65
C GLN A 331 -16.28 22.78 24.68
N GLN A 332 -16.90 23.20 23.58
CA GLN A 332 -18.37 23.23 23.48
C GLN A 332 -18.99 21.84 23.61
N MET A 333 -18.43 20.83 22.93
CA MET A 333 -18.89 19.44 23.03
C MET A 333 -18.71 18.89 24.45
N LEU A 334 -17.58 19.17 25.10
CA LEU A 334 -17.35 18.79 26.49
C LEU A 334 -18.35 19.43 27.46
N MET A 335 -18.69 20.70 27.26
CA MET A 335 -19.67 21.40 28.11
C MET A 335 -21.07 20.83 27.92
N ARG A 336 -21.49 20.56 26.68
CA ARG A 336 -22.77 19.92 26.36
C ARG A 336 -22.87 18.51 26.94
N TRP A 337 -21.82 17.70 26.77
CA TRP A 337 -21.78 16.36 27.34
C TRP A 337 -21.92 16.37 28.86
N ARG A 338 -21.27 17.33 29.53
CA ARG A 338 -21.38 17.52 30.99
C ARG A 338 -22.74 18.02 31.46
N SER A 339 -23.47 18.78 30.63
CA SER A 339 -24.79 19.34 31.00
C SER A 339 -25.95 18.41 30.67
N GLU A 340 -25.85 17.62 29.59
CA GLU A 340 -26.95 16.80 29.07
C GLU A 340 -26.97 15.38 29.67
N GLY A 341 -25.87 14.93 30.30
CA GLY A 341 -25.77 13.61 30.93
C GLY A 341 -25.64 12.49 29.90
N GLU A 342 -24.57 11.69 30.04
CA GLU A 342 -24.23 10.46 29.30
C GLU A 342 -24.86 10.25 27.89
N GLY A 343 -24.57 11.17 26.96
CA GLY A 343 -24.74 10.94 25.52
C GLY A 343 -23.44 10.40 24.90
N SER A 344 -23.44 9.14 24.45
CA SER A 344 -22.29 8.48 23.80
C SER A 344 -21.73 9.30 22.61
N GLU A 345 -22.61 9.93 21.84
CA GLU A 345 -22.25 10.70 20.65
C GLU A 345 -21.46 11.98 20.98
N LEU A 346 -21.83 12.70 22.03
CA LEU A 346 -21.11 13.92 22.46
C LEU A 346 -19.72 13.59 23.03
N GLU A 347 -19.61 12.45 23.72
CA GLU A 347 -18.32 11.94 24.19
C GLU A 347 -17.40 11.55 23.02
N VAL A 348 -17.94 10.84 22.02
CA VAL A 348 -17.21 10.46 20.80
C VAL A 348 -16.75 11.72 20.05
N ALA A 349 -17.66 12.68 19.81
CA ALA A 349 -17.35 13.93 19.12
C ALA A 349 -16.26 14.74 19.84
N TYR A 350 -16.31 14.85 21.18
CA TYR A 350 -15.26 15.48 21.97
C TYR A 350 -13.90 14.75 21.82
N ARG A 351 -13.90 13.43 21.94
CA ARG A 351 -12.68 12.61 21.82
C ARG A 351 -12.06 12.73 20.43
N GLU A 352 -12.87 12.78 19.38
CA GLU A 352 -12.44 12.97 18.00
C GLU A 352 -11.86 14.36 17.76
N LEU A 353 -12.57 15.42 18.18
CA LEU A 353 -12.06 16.80 18.07
C LEU A 353 -10.76 16.99 18.84
N ARG A 354 -10.63 16.37 20.02
CA ARG A 354 -9.39 16.40 20.81
C ARG A 354 -8.25 15.67 20.08
N ARG A 355 -8.51 14.52 19.46
CA ARG A 355 -7.51 13.80 18.65
C ARG A 355 -7.10 14.63 17.43
N ALA A 356 -8.07 15.21 16.71
CA ALA A 356 -7.85 16.07 15.56
C ALA A 356 -7.03 17.32 15.92
N LEU A 357 -7.28 17.93 17.08
CA LEU A 357 -6.48 19.04 17.61
C LEU A 357 -5.04 18.62 17.88
N ILE A 358 -4.82 17.46 18.50
CA ILE A 358 -3.47 16.93 18.77
C ILE A 358 -2.72 16.68 17.46
N VAL A 359 -3.38 16.06 16.48
CA VAL A 359 -2.82 15.82 15.14
C VAL A 359 -2.47 17.14 14.45
N THR A 360 -3.39 18.11 14.43
CA THR A 360 -3.19 19.43 13.81
C THR A 360 -2.00 20.17 14.44
N ILE A 361 -1.84 20.12 15.76
CA ILE A 361 -0.73 20.77 16.47
C ILE A 361 0.60 20.03 16.26
N LYS A 362 0.59 18.69 16.28
CA LYS A 362 1.81 17.87 16.16
C LYS A 362 2.34 17.78 14.73
N GLU A 363 1.45 17.61 13.77
CA GLU A 363 1.80 17.26 12.38
C GLU A 363 1.76 18.47 11.43
N ARG A 364 1.42 19.67 11.94
CA ARG A 364 1.32 20.91 11.15
C ARG A 364 0.41 20.79 9.92
N ARG A 365 -0.56 19.86 9.92
CA ARG A 365 -1.46 19.64 8.79
C ARG A 365 -2.37 20.87 8.62
N HIS A 366 -2.26 21.53 7.47
CA HIS A 366 -3.11 22.68 7.09
C HIS A 366 -4.51 22.29 6.62
N LYS A 367 -4.74 20.99 6.40
CA LYS A 367 -6.06 20.43 6.11
C LYS A 367 -6.64 19.92 7.42
N ALA A 368 -7.77 20.49 7.83
CA ALA A 368 -8.58 19.88 8.88
C ALA A 368 -8.86 18.42 8.44
N PRO A 369 -8.66 17.40 9.30
CA PRO A 369 -9.20 16.09 9.04
C PRO A 369 -10.68 16.26 8.71
N VAL A 370 -11.12 15.61 7.64
CA VAL A 370 -12.52 15.57 7.24
C VAL A 370 -13.25 14.92 8.41
N LEU A 371 -13.81 15.74 9.28
CA LEU A 371 -14.82 15.31 10.23
C LEU A 371 -16.02 15.01 9.35
N MET A 372 -16.44 13.74 9.31
CA MET A 372 -17.69 13.40 8.67
C MET A 372 -18.78 14.22 9.35
N GLU A 373 -19.35 15.18 8.61
CA GLU A 373 -20.62 15.79 9.00
C GLU A 373 -21.65 14.66 8.90
N GLN A 374 -22.11 14.18 10.05
CA GLN A 374 -23.36 13.44 10.18
C GLN A 374 -24.46 14.41 10.56
#